data_AF-A0A522YZB6-F1
#
_entry.id   AF-A0A522YZB6-F1
#
_cell.length_a   1.000
_cell.length_b   1.000
_cell.length_c   1.000
_cell.angle_alpha   90.00
_cell.angle_beta   90.00
_cell.angle_gamma   90.00
#
_symmetry.space_group_name_H-M   'P 1'
#
loop_
_entity.id
_entity.type
_entity.pdbx_description
1 polymer ?
#
loop_
_entity_poly.entity_id
_entity_poly.type
_entity_poly.pdbx_seq_one_letter_code
_entity_poly.pdbx_strand_id
1 'polypeptide(L)'
;LDHGELSNITKHVIVGKSIKMIDFESSSLERRVSNVTSATQAIFIGSGLAKIVQKIYKIPSRPRIISVLREYKKQPTQQSFDNVLKTLKL
;
A
#
# COMPACT_ATOMS: atom_id res chain seq x y z
N LEU A 1 -4.12 13.85 4.44
CA LEU A 1 -4.02 13.89 2.96
C LEU A 1 -4.04 12.47 2.41
N ASP A 2 -5.08 12.12 1.67
CA ASP A 2 -5.14 10.94 0.80
C ASP A 2 -4.64 11.31 -0.59
N HIS A 3 -3.85 10.45 -1.25
CA HIS A 3 -3.30 10.72 -2.58
C HIS A 3 -4.31 10.41 -3.70
N GLY A 4 -5.22 9.46 -3.50
CA GLY A 4 -6.21 9.04 -4.50
C GLY A 4 -5.76 7.99 -5.51
N GLU A 5 -4.49 7.98 -5.93
CA GLU A 5 -4.03 7.17 -7.08
C GLU A 5 -2.98 6.10 -6.73
N LEU A 6 -2.76 5.80 -5.45
CA LEU A 6 -1.76 4.81 -5.03
C LEU A 6 -2.11 3.35 -5.37
N SER A 7 -3.31 3.08 -5.91
CA SER A 7 -3.61 1.81 -6.58
C SER A 7 -2.81 1.65 -7.88
N ASN A 8 -2.38 2.75 -8.48
CA ASN A 8 -1.56 2.84 -9.69
C ASN A 8 -0.12 3.32 -9.35
N ILE A 9 0.42 2.83 -8.23
CA ILE A 9 1.66 3.32 -7.62
C ILE A 9 2.85 3.46 -8.59
N THR A 10 2.93 2.63 -9.62
CA THR A 10 4.01 2.66 -10.63
C THR A 10 4.02 3.93 -11.48
N LYS A 11 2.91 4.69 -11.53
CA LYS A 11 2.84 5.99 -12.23
C LYS A 11 3.06 7.18 -11.30
N HIS A 12 2.79 7.02 -10.01
CA HIS A 12 2.77 8.13 -9.04
C HIS A 12 3.94 8.10 -8.04
N VAL A 13 4.75 7.05 -8.05
CA VAL A 13 5.94 6.93 -7.20
C VAL A 13 7.17 6.69 -8.04
N ILE A 14 8.14 7.60 -7.92
CA ILE A 14 9.45 7.50 -8.56
C ILE A 14 10.44 6.97 -7.52
N VAL A 15 11.08 5.85 -7.83
CA VAL A 15 12.16 5.25 -7.03
C VAL A 15 13.49 5.48 -7.75
N GLY A 16 14.32 6.37 -7.21
CA GLY A 16 15.67 6.68 -7.71
C GLY A 16 16.65 6.88 -6.57
N LYS A 17 17.51 7.92 -6.65
CA LYS A 17 18.38 8.33 -5.52
C LYS A 17 17.57 8.67 -4.25
N SER A 18 16.34 9.11 -4.42
CA SER A 18 15.34 9.25 -3.37
C SER A 18 13.98 8.75 -3.86
N ILE A 19 13.10 8.40 -2.92
CA ILE A 19 11.72 8.02 -3.19
C ILE A 19 10.88 9.30 -3.20
N LYS A 20 10.14 9.55 -4.29
CA LYS A 20 9.27 10.72 -4.44
C LYS A 20 7.86 10.30 -4.87
N MET A 21 6.85 10.86 -4.21
CA MET A 21 5.46 10.83 -4.68
C MET A 21 5.22 12.06 -5.55
N ILE A 22 4.51 11.87 -6.66
CA ILE A 22 4.18 12.91 -7.63
C ILE A 22 2.69 12.87 -7.95
N ASP A 23 2.20 13.91 -8.62
CA ASP A 23 0.82 14.01 -9.07
C ASP A 23 -0.20 13.93 -7.91
N PHE A 24 -0.35 15.10 -7.25
CA PHE A 24 -1.27 15.28 -6.13
C PHE A 24 -2.64 15.81 -6.57
N GLU A 25 -2.96 15.86 -7.87
CA GLU A 25 -4.21 16.44 -8.37
C GLU A 25 -5.46 15.72 -7.82
N SER A 26 -5.39 14.39 -7.69
CA SER A 26 -6.44 13.55 -7.08
C SER A 26 -6.44 13.56 -5.54
N SER A 27 -5.56 14.32 -4.91
CA SER A 27 -5.39 14.30 -3.45
C SER A 27 -6.52 15.01 -2.72
N SER A 28 -6.81 14.57 -1.49
CA SER A 28 -7.92 15.10 -0.71
C SER A 28 -7.62 15.11 0.78
N LEU A 29 -8.05 16.17 1.46
CA LEU A 29 -8.08 16.24 2.93
C LEU A 29 -9.38 15.67 3.51
N GLU A 30 -10.47 15.69 2.75
CA GLU A 30 -11.81 15.26 3.19
C GLU A 30 -12.05 13.76 2.99
N ARG A 31 -11.42 13.16 1.98
CA ARG A 31 -11.56 11.72 1.71
C ARG A 31 -10.92 10.91 2.84
N ARG A 32 -11.60 9.83 3.24
CA ARG A 32 -10.99 8.82 4.13
C ARG A 32 -9.67 8.33 3.53
N VAL A 33 -8.59 8.51 4.29
CA VAL A 33 -7.24 8.14 3.88
C VAL A 33 -7.13 6.64 3.64
N SER A 34 -6.60 6.29 2.48
CA SER A 34 -6.47 4.93 1.96
C SER A 34 -5.04 4.59 1.51
N ASN A 35 -4.11 5.54 1.58
CA ASN A 35 -2.73 5.44 1.07
C ASN A 35 -2.06 4.09 1.35
N VAL A 36 -2.02 3.66 2.62
CA VAL A 36 -1.39 2.38 3.02
C VAL A 36 -2.11 1.19 2.39
N THR A 37 -3.45 1.18 2.40
CA THR A 37 -4.24 0.07 1.85
C THR A 37 -4.13 -0.02 0.33
N SER A 38 -4.10 1.12 -0.36
CA SER A 38 -4.01 1.20 -1.83
C SER A 38 -2.62 0.82 -2.29
N ALA A 39 -1.57 1.37 -1.67
CA ALA A 39 -0.18 1.02 -1.97
C ALA A 39 0.12 -0.45 -1.68
N THR A 40 -0.27 -0.98 -0.51
CA THR A 40 -0.05 -2.39 -0.18
C THR A 40 -0.72 -3.32 -1.19
N GLN A 41 -1.96 -3.02 -1.59
CA GLN A 41 -2.64 -3.82 -2.62
C GLN A 41 -1.93 -3.71 -3.96
N ALA A 42 -1.54 -2.51 -4.40
CA ALA A 42 -0.80 -2.32 -5.64
C ALA A 42 0.56 -3.04 -5.65
N ILE A 43 1.25 -3.12 -4.52
CA ILE A 43 2.57 -3.78 -4.43
C ILE A 43 2.44 -5.29 -4.29
N PHE A 44 1.43 -5.80 -3.59
CA PHE A 44 1.40 -7.22 -3.18
C PHE A 44 0.20 -8.03 -3.71
N ILE A 45 -0.86 -7.40 -4.22
CA ILE A 45 -2.12 -8.08 -4.58
C ILE A 45 -2.58 -7.72 -6.00
N GLY A 46 -2.59 -8.72 -6.90
CA GLY A 46 -3.39 -8.67 -8.14
C GLY A 46 -2.93 -7.69 -9.24
N SER A 47 -1.92 -6.86 -9.00
CA SER A 47 -1.36 -5.93 -9.99
C SER A 47 -0.20 -6.55 -10.80
N GLY A 48 0.22 -5.86 -11.87
CA GLY A 48 1.45 -6.21 -12.59
C GLY A 48 2.69 -6.17 -11.68
N LEU A 49 2.80 -5.15 -10.82
CA LEU A 49 3.88 -5.04 -9.83
C LEU A 49 3.85 -6.21 -8.83
N ALA A 50 2.67 -6.59 -8.35
CA ALA A 50 2.51 -7.70 -7.42
C ALA A 50 3.01 -9.03 -7.98
N LYS A 51 2.80 -9.28 -9.28
CA LYS A 51 3.33 -10.47 -9.95
C LYS A 51 4.87 -10.49 -9.98
N ILE A 52 5.51 -9.32 -10.05
CA ILE A 52 6.97 -9.19 -10.00
C ILE A 52 7.46 -9.42 -8.57
N VAL A 53 6.87 -8.73 -7.59
CA VAL A 53 7.22 -8.83 -6.16
C VAL A 53 7.10 -10.26 -5.65
N GLN A 54 6.04 -10.97 -6.03
CA GLN A 54 5.82 -12.38 -5.65
C GLN A 54 6.92 -13.35 -6.09
N LYS A 55 7.67 -13.02 -7.17
CA LYS A 55 8.77 -13.85 -7.66
C LYS A 55 10.06 -13.65 -6.87
N ILE A 56 10.23 -12.47 -6.26
CA ILE A 56 11.47 -12.08 -5.57
C ILE A 56 11.33 -12.10 -4.04
N TYR A 57 10.11 -12.06 -3.52
CA TYR A 57 9.84 -11.92 -2.10
C TYR A 57 8.75 -12.90 -1.64
N LYS A 58 9.01 -13.63 -0.55
CA LYS A 58 8.04 -14.57 0.04
C LYS A 58 6.93 -13.83 0.78
N ILE A 59 5.91 -13.41 0.03
CA ILE A 59 4.73 -12.74 0.57
C ILE A 59 3.81 -13.71 1.32
N PRO A 60 3.07 -13.24 2.35
CA PRO A 60 1.97 -13.99 2.94
C PRO A 60 0.84 -14.26 1.95
N SER A 61 -0.08 -15.16 2.31
CA SER A 61 -1.26 -15.42 1.51
C SER A 61 -2.15 -14.17 1.37
N ARG A 62 -2.80 -14.01 0.21
CA ARG A 62 -3.72 -12.90 -0.06
C ARG A 62 -4.79 -12.71 1.04
N PRO A 63 -5.47 -13.76 1.56
CA PRO A 63 -6.43 -13.59 2.65
C PRO A 63 -5.82 -12.99 3.90
N ARG A 64 -4.58 -13.37 4.25
CA ARG A 64 -3.87 -12.84 5.42
C ARG A 64 -3.58 -11.35 5.27
N ILE A 65 -3.09 -10.93 4.11
CA ILE A 65 -2.83 -9.51 3.81
C ILE A 65 -4.14 -8.71 3.85
N ILE A 66 -5.22 -9.21 3.24
CA ILE A 66 -6.53 -8.53 3.25
C ILE A 66 -7.06 -8.39 4.68
N SER A 67 -6.90 -9.40 5.53
CA SER A 67 -7.36 -9.35 6.92
C SER A 67 -6.72 -8.21 7.69
N VAL A 68 -5.38 -8.11 7.67
CA VAL A 68 -4.67 -7.06 8.42
C VAL A 68 -4.91 -5.67 7.84
N LEU A 69 -5.09 -5.54 6.51
CA LEU A 69 -5.46 -4.27 5.89
C LEU A 69 -6.88 -3.82 6.27
N ARG A 70 -7.82 -4.75 6.47
CA ARG A 70 -9.16 -4.42 6.97
C ARG A 70 -9.12 -3.92 8.41
N GLU A 71 -8.29 -4.53 9.26
CA GLU A 71 -8.05 -4.07 10.63
C GLU A 71 -7.45 -2.67 10.66
N TYR A 72 -6.36 -2.44 9.91
CA TYR A 72 -5.75 -1.12 9.75
C TYR A 72 -6.77 -0.09 9.25
N LYS A 73 -7.55 -0.43 8.22
CA LYS A 73 -8.56 0.49 7.67
C LYS A 73 -9.56 0.89 8.75
N LYS A 74 -10.03 -0.04 9.59
CA LYS A 74 -10.98 0.23 10.67
C LYS A 74 -10.39 1.12 11.76
N GLN A 75 -9.14 0.88 12.16
CA GLN A 75 -8.46 1.59 13.24
C GLN A 75 -7.02 1.93 12.82
N PRO A 76 -6.79 3.05 12.11
CA PRO A 76 -5.48 3.39 11.54
C PRO A 76 -4.54 3.97 12.61
N THR A 77 -4.10 3.12 13.52
CA THR A 77 -3.14 3.43 14.59
C THR A 77 -1.74 2.94 14.21
N GLN A 78 -0.70 3.42 14.92
CA GLN A 78 0.67 2.90 14.77
C GLN A 78 0.70 1.38 14.96
N GLN A 79 0.06 0.86 16.02
CA GLN A 79 -0.01 -0.58 16.28
C GLN A 79 -0.63 -1.38 15.13
N SER A 80 -1.71 -0.86 14.53
CA SER A 80 -2.34 -1.52 13.39
C SER A 80 -1.46 -1.49 12.14
N PHE A 81 -0.66 -0.42 11.97
CA PHE A 81 0.31 -0.30 10.88
C PHE A 81 1.48 -1.26 11.07
N ASP A 82 2.01 -1.36 12.29
CA ASP A 82 3.08 -2.31 12.63
C ASP A 82 2.62 -3.75 12.40
N ASN A 83 1.35 -4.06 12.67
CA ASN A 83 0.77 -5.37 12.34
C ASN A 83 0.77 -5.65 10.83
N VAL A 84 0.50 -4.62 10.00
CA VAL A 84 0.62 -4.72 8.53
C VAL A 84 2.07 -5.03 8.15
N LEU A 85 3.05 -4.25 8.63
CA LEU A 85 4.47 -4.45 8.33
C LEU A 85 4.96 -5.82 8.77
N LYS A 86 4.69 -6.22 10.01
CA LYS A 86 5.01 -7.54 10.55
C LYS A 86 4.40 -8.67 9.73
N THR A 87 3.15 -8.52 9.30
CA THR A 87 2.51 -9.51 8.41
C THR A 87 3.24 -9.58 7.08
N LEU A 88 3.57 -8.45 6.48
CA LEU A 88 4.32 -8.36 5.23
C LEU A 88 5.80 -8.72 5.37
N LYS A 89 6.30 -8.91 6.60
CA LYS A 89 7.71 -9.18 6.94
C LYS A 89 8.67 -8.04 6.54
N LEU A 90 8.16 -6.81 6.61
CA LEU A 90 8.90 -5.57 6.38
C LEU A 90 9.35 -4.94 7.70
#